data_AF-A0A5B9DLL3-F1
#
_entry.id   AF-A0A5B9DLL3-F1
#
_cell.length_a   1.000
_cell.length_b   1.000
_cell.length_c   1.000
_cell.angle_alpha   90.00
_cell.angle_beta   90.00
_cell.angle_gamma   90.00
#
_symmetry.space_group_name_H-M   'P 1'
#
loop_
_entity.id
_entity.type
_entity.pdbx_description
1 polymer ?
#
loop_
_entity_poly.entity_id
_entity_poly.type
_entity_poly.pdbx_seq_one_letter_code
_entity_poly.pdbx_strand_id
1 'polypeptide(L)'
;MRDSYPERLAAGERPDSFDKDVIREWVAAECDPYADAIPEISPELIWKTALTYIEAHERITGQPFTPPPPAPSVHDRVLSALAEFHAP
;
A
#
# COMPACT_ATOMS: atom_id res chain seq x y z
N MET A 1 9.71 -8.26 10.59
CA MET A 1 9.55 -6.89 11.14
C MET A 1 10.03 -6.77 12.58
N ARG A 2 9.52 -7.56 13.55
CA ARG A 2 10.03 -7.46 14.94
C ARG A 2 11.49 -7.92 15.09
N ASP A 3 11.93 -8.79 14.19
CA ASP A 3 13.26 -9.40 14.26
C ASP A 3 14.34 -8.56 13.54
N SER A 4 13.97 -7.74 12.55
CA SER A 4 14.90 -6.93 11.76
C SER A 4 15.12 -5.52 12.32
N TYR A 5 14.17 -4.97 13.08
CA TYR A 5 14.25 -3.58 13.57
C TYR A 5 15.53 -3.27 14.35
N PRO A 6 15.98 -4.10 15.33
CA PRO A 6 17.21 -3.82 16.07
C PRO A 6 18.46 -3.81 15.18
N GLU A 7 18.54 -4.72 14.20
CA GLU A 7 19.66 -4.82 13.27
C GLU A 7 19.72 -3.60 12.34
N ARG A 8 18.58 -3.23 11.75
CA ARG A 8 18.49 -2.07 10.83
C ARG A 8 18.74 -0.76 11.55
N LEU A 9 18.24 -0.62 12.79
CA LEU A 9 18.54 0.53 13.64
C LEU A 9 20.04 0.63 13.93
N ALA A 10 20.69 -0.48 14.28
CA ALA A 10 22.14 -0.50 14.52
C ALA A 10 22.95 -0.17 13.27
N ALA A 11 22.45 -0.54 12.08
CA ALA A 11 23.03 -0.20 10.79
C ALA A 11 22.75 1.24 10.31
N GLY A 12 21.91 2.01 11.02
CA GLY A 12 21.47 3.34 10.57
C GLY A 12 20.54 3.28 9.36
N GLU A 13 19.98 2.12 9.08
CA GLU A 13 19.01 1.91 8.01
C GLU A 13 17.60 2.26 8.47
N ARG A 14 16.75 2.61 7.50
CA ARG A 14 15.32 2.78 7.75
C ARG A 14 14.74 1.47 8.32
N PRO A 15 13.72 1.45 9.17
CA PRO A 15 12.98 0.23 9.49
C PRO A 15 12.26 -0.35 8.27
N ASP A 16 11.84 -1.62 8.36
CA ASP A 16 10.97 -2.19 7.33
C ASP A 16 9.66 -1.39 7.28
N SER A 17 9.24 -1.01 6.07
CA SER A 17 8.00 -0.25 5.89
C SER A 17 6.78 -1.13 6.19
N PHE A 18 5.81 -0.56 6.89
CA PHE A 18 4.60 -1.22 7.36
C PHE A 18 3.33 -0.53 6.82
N ASP A 19 3.47 0.28 5.78
CA ASP A 19 2.38 1.07 5.21
C ASP A 19 2.64 1.37 3.71
N LYS A 20 2.06 2.46 3.20
CA LYS A 20 2.22 2.94 1.82
C LYS A 20 3.67 3.28 1.43
N ASP A 21 4.61 3.33 2.37
CA ASP A 21 5.98 3.63 2.00
C ASP A 21 6.62 2.50 1.19
N VAL A 22 6.09 1.26 1.23
CA VAL A 22 6.48 0.18 0.31
C VAL A 22 6.34 0.59 -1.16
N ILE A 23 5.20 1.20 -1.54
CA ILE A 23 4.98 1.62 -2.93
C ILE A 23 5.70 2.92 -3.24
N ARG A 24 5.80 3.84 -2.27
CA ARG A 24 6.50 5.13 -2.47
C ARG A 24 7.99 4.97 -2.68
N GLU A 25 8.63 4.07 -1.93
CA GLU A 25 10.05 3.76 -2.09
C GLU A 25 10.33 3.18 -3.47
N TRP A 26 9.46 2.28 -3.96
CA TRP A 26 9.59 1.77 -5.32
C TRP A 26 9.40 2.88 -6.37
N VAL A 27 8.32 3.67 -6.28
CA VAL A 27 8.08 4.77 -7.25
C VAL A 27 9.27 5.73 -7.29
N ALA A 28 9.78 6.15 -6.13
CA ALA A 28 10.92 7.06 -6.04
C ALA A 28 12.24 6.46 -6.57
N ALA A 29 12.37 5.13 -6.59
CA ALA A 29 13.51 4.44 -7.19
C ALA A 29 13.40 4.32 -8.71
N GLU A 30 12.18 4.27 -9.25
CA GLU A 30 11.93 4.10 -10.68
C GLU A 30 11.83 5.43 -11.45
N CYS A 31 11.26 6.48 -10.86
CA CYS A 31 11.06 7.77 -11.54
C CYS A 31 10.86 8.94 -10.56
N ASP A 32 10.88 10.19 -11.06
CA ASP A 32 10.34 11.34 -10.33
C ASP A 32 8.81 11.40 -10.54
N PRO A 33 7.97 11.07 -9.55
CA PRO A 33 6.52 11.02 -9.74
C PRO A 33 5.85 12.38 -9.95
N TYR A 34 6.59 13.49 -9.82
CA TYR A 34 6.08 14.84 -10.04
C TYR A 34 6.46 15.39 -11.42
N ALA A 35 7.47 14.82 -12.07
CA ALA A 35 7.97 15.26 -13.37
C ALA A 35 7.77 14.21 -14.47
N ASP A 36 7.82 12.93 -14.12
CA ASP A 36 7.80 11.80 -15.03
C ASP A 36 6.47 11.04 -14.98
N ALA A 37 6.21 10.28 -16.05
CA ALA A 37 5.10 9.33 -16.05
C ALA A 37 5.43 8.15 -15.13
N ILE A 38 4.48 7.78 -14.27
CA ILE A 38 4.64 6.62 -13.38
C ILE A 38 4.65 5.35 -14.25
N PRO A 39 5.70 4.49 -14.13
CA PRO A 39 5.75 3.21 -14.83
C PRO A 39 4.59 2.29 -14.44
N GLU A 40 4.34 1.27 -15.28
CA GLU A 40 3.35 0.25 -14.94
C GLU A 40 3.72 -0.47 -13.65
N ILE A 41 2.83 -0.44 -12.67
CA ILE A 41 3.04 -1.09 -11.37
C ILE A 41 2.77 -2.58 -11.56
N SER A 42 3.78 -3.41 -11.31
CA SER A 42 3.65 -4.86 -11.50
C SER A 42 2.60 -5.48 -10.55
N PRO A 43 1.90 -6.55 -10.96
CA PRO A 43 0.97 -7.26 -10.09
C PRO A 43 1.61 -7.75 -8.78
N GLU A 44 2.89 -8.09 -8.81
CA GLU A 44 3.65 -8.55 -7.64
C GLU A 44 3.83 -7.44 -6.61
N LEU A 45 4.14 -6.21 -7.06
CA LEU A 45 4.28 -5.06 -6.18
C LEU A 45 2.94 -4.63 -5.59
N ILE A 46 1.86 -4.73 -6.38
CA ILE A 46 0.49 -4.51 -5.89
C ILE A 46 0.18 -5.52 -4.76
N TRP A 47 0.46 -6.81 -4.98
CA TRP A 47 0.23 -7.83 -3.97
C TRP A 47 1.07 -7.64 -2.72
N LYS A 48 2.36 -7.32 -2.86
CA LYS A 48 3.25 -7.02 -1.73
C LYS A 48 2.71 -5.86 -0.89
N THR A 49 2.27 -4.79 -1.56
CA THR A 49 1.68 -3.62 -0.88
C THR A 49 0.39 -3.99 -0.15
N ALA A 50 -0.49 -4.76 -0.79
CA ALA A 50 -1.74 -5.24 -0.17
C ALA A 50 -1.47 -6.11 1.07
N LEU A 51 -0.53 -7.06 0.97
CA LEU A 51 -0.16 -7.94 2.09
C LEU A 51 0.43 -7.15 3.27
N THR A 52 1.16 -6.07 3.01
CA THR A 52 1.69 -5.18 4.06
C THR A 52 0.55 -4.56 4.88
N TYR A 53 -0.51 -4.09 4.21
CA TYR A 53 -1.70 -3.55 4.90
C TYR A 53 -2.51 -4.62 5.64
N ILE A 54 -2.59 -5.82 5.09
CA ILE A 54 -3.24 -6.97 5.74
C ILE A 54 -2.50 -7.31 7.03
N GLU A 55 -1.17 -7.47 6.97
CA GLU A 55 -0.33 -7.72 8.14
C GLU A 55 -0.47 -6.60 9.18
N ALA A 56 -0.57 -5.35 8.73
CA ALA A 56 -0.80 -4.21 9.60
C ALA A 56 -2.14 -4.26 10.32
N HIS A 57 -3.22 -4.50 9.59
CA HIS A 57 -4.54 -4.70 10.15
C HIS A 57 -4.52 -5.82 11.21
N GLU A 58 -3.99 -6.99 10.86
CA GLU A 58 -4.03 -8.17 11.74
C GLU A 58 -3.22 -7.96 13.02
N ARG A 59 -2.05 -7.31 12.92
CA ARG A 59 -1.22 -7.02 14.10
C ARG A 59 -1.81 -5.95 15.01
N ILE A 60 -2.39 -4.89 14.45
CA ILE A 60 -2.94 -3.79 15.23
C ILE A 60 -4.25 -4.21 15.91
N THR A 61 -5.10 -4.94 15.18
CA THR A 61 -6.44 -5.31 15.65
C THR A 61 -6.50 -6.66 16.37
N GLY A 62 -5.52 -7.54 16.13
CA GLY A 62 -5.57 -8.94 16.54
C GLY A 62 -6.64 -9.77 15.83
N GLN A 63 -7.30 -9.22 14.80
CA GLN A 63 -8.35 -9.87 14.03
C GLN A 63 -7.82 -10.31 12.66
N PRO A 64 -8.17 -11.50 12.16
CA PRO A 64 -7.80 -11.91 10.81
C PRO A 64 -8.43 -10.97 9.78
N PHE A 65 -7.70 -10.67 8.71
CA PHE A 65 -8.26 -9.91 7.61
C PHE A 65 -9.27 -10.76 6.83
N THR A 66 -10.49 -10.25 6.64
CA THR A 66 -11.50 -10.89 5.81
C THR A 66 -11.65 -10.11 4.50
N PRO A 67 -11.28 -10.68 3.35
CA PRO A 67 -11.49 -10.02 2.07
C PRO A 67 -12.98 -9.73 1.86
N PRO A 68 -13.35 -8.54 1.35
CA PRO A 68 -14.74 -8.25 1.04
C PRO A 68 -15.27 -9.19 -0.08
N PRO A 69 -16.58 -9.42 -0.14
CA PRO A 69 -17.17 -10.21 -1.22
C PRO A 69 -16.90 -9.57 -2.59
N PRO A 70 -16.98 -10.36 -3.69
CA PRO A 70 -16.83 -9.83 -5.03
C PRO A 70 -17.82 -8.69 -5.26
N ALA A 71 -17.29 -7.53 -5.62
CA ALA A 71 -18.03 -6.30 -5.92
C ALA A 71 -17.37 -5.66 -7.16
N PRO A 72 -17.97 -4.62 -7.77
CA PRO A 72 -17.20 -3.71 -8.62
C PRO A 72 -15.92 -3.31 -7.91
N SER A 73 -14.86 -3.04 -8.66
CA SER A 73 -13.57 -2.74 -8.06
C SER A 73 -13.70 -1.59 -7.06
N VAL A 74 -12.86 -1.58 -6.01
CA VAL A 74 -12.88 -0.47 -5.03
C VAL A 74 -12.78 0.88 -5.75
N HIS A 75 -11.99 0.93 -6.83
CA HIS A 75 -11.86 2.09 -7.70
C HIS A 75 -13.21 2.51 -8.31
N ASP A 76 -13.95 1.60 -8.92
CA ASP A 76 -15.25 1.91 -9.54
C ASP A 76 -16.27 2.40 -8.50
N ARG A 77 -16.28 1.78 -7.31
CA ARG A 77 -17.18 2.21 -6.23
C ARG A 77 -16.84 3.61 -5.73
N VAL A 78 -15.56 3.93 -5.60
CA VAL A 78 -15.09 5.27 -5.21
C VAL A 78 -15.49 6.29 -6.26
N LEU A 79 -15.26 6.01 -7.55
CA LEU A 79 -15.67 6.90 -8.64
C LEU A 79 -17.18 7.13 -8.69
N SER A 80 -17.99 6.09 -8.49
CA SER A 80 -19.45 6.20 -8.41
C SER A 80 -19.89 7.11 -7.27
N ALA A 81 -19.35 6.91 -6.07
CA ALA A 81 -19.68 7.73 -4.91
C ALA A 81 -19.27 9.20 -5.08
N LEU A 82 -18.13 9.45 -5.73
CA LEU A 82 -17.67 10.82 -6.04
C LEU A 82 -18.56 11.48 -7.11
N ALA A 83 -19.01 10.73 -8.11
CA ALA A 83 -19.90 11.27 -9.14
C ALA A 83 -21.23 11.76 -8.55
N GLU A 84 -21.79 11.02 -7.59
CA GLU A 84 -22.99 11.43 -6.84
C GLU A 84 -22.75 12.72 -6.02
N PHE A 85 -21.54 12.89 -5.48
CA PHE A 85 -21.15 14.09 -4.72
C PHE A 85 -21.05 15.35 -5.57
N HIS A 86 -20.79 15.19 -6.86
CA HIS A 86 -20.69 16.28 -7.84
C HIS A 86 -21.94 16.44 -8.71
N ALA A 87 -23.00 15.66 -8.44
CA ALA A 87 -24.29 15.86 -9.09
C ALA A 87 -24.97 17.13 -8.54
N PRO A 88 -25.53 18.00 -9.41
CA PRO A 88 -26.19 19.24 -9.02
C PRO A 88 -27.47 19.03 -8.20
#